data_AF-A0A6J6B0A5-F1
#
_entry.id   AF-A0A6J6B0A5-F1
#
_cell.length_a   1.000
_cell.length_b   1.000
_cell.length_c   1.000
_cell.angle_alpha   90.00
_cell.angle_beta   90.00
_cell.angle_gamma   90.00
#
_symmetry.space_group_name_H-M   'P 1'
#
loop_
_entity.id
_entity.type
_entity.pdbx_description
1 polymer ?
#
loop_
_entity_poly.entity_id
_entity_poly.type
_entity_poly.pdbx_seq_one_letter_code
_entity_poly.pdbx_strand_id
1 'polypeptide(L)'
;MDGATFTPARLTVVAPPWNFPVAIPAGSTLAALAAGSPVIIKPATLARRSGAVMVEALWAAGVPRDALQLVTFTDRSLGSKLVADPRVERVILTGGYETAEAFRELRHDLPLLAETSGKNAIIVTPSADLDLAVKDIISSAFGHSGQKCSAASLVILVGSVATSDRFRNQLVDGVTSLKVGYPSDPTTQMGPIISPADGKLLSALTTLGPGESWLVEPAKLDKFGQLWTPGVRDGVAAGSEFHLTEYFGPILGIMTARSLDEAIGMVNAIDYGLTSGLHSLNSDEIERWLDNVDGGNLYANRGTTGAIVQRQPFGGWKKSAVGAGAKAGGPNYLFGLGSWADAETRARGADVTVDRVQALLAAIPEFDTVTVSGRGWLTRAARFDEEAWHNEFGNARDVSNVGVERNVFRYRRFPESVIVRFSDGAEPTEFLRVLLAAFRAGNTPLVSASAWLENKIVRSLGELGVSVEIQTEHEWQEALGRREEELSGQRIRLVGGSPAAITMATGGRPDLSIWAGPAVTAGRIEMLPFLREQAVSITAHRFGTPHHLTDDIKLGLLR
;
A
#
# COMPACT_ATOMS: atom_id res chain seq x y z
N MET A 1 -2.72 -15.57 19.29
CA MET A 1 -3.94 -16.03 18.60
C MET A 1 -3.87 -17.53 18.45
N ASP A 2 -4.96 -18.22 18.08
CA ASP A 2 -4.87 -19.68 17.94
C ASP A 2 -3.87 -20.05 16.84
N GLY A 3 -2.91 -20.94 17.15
CA GLY A 3 -1.86 -21.32 16.21
C GLY A 3 -0.73 -20.30 15.99
N ALA A 4 -0.65 -19.17 16.73
CA ALA A 4 0.51 -18.28 16.71
C ALA A 4 0.62 -17.33 17.92
N THR A 5 1.83 -17.07 18.38
CA THR A 5 2.14 -16.09 19.44
C THR A 5 2.87 -14.88 18.87
N PHE A 6 2.49 -13.68 19.30
CA PHE A 6 3.10 -12.42 18.88
C PHE A 6 4.15 -11.95 19.89
N THR A 7 5.30 -11.48 19.38
CA THR A 7 6.33 -10.80 20.16
C THR A 7 6.57 -9.41 19.56
N PRO A 8 6.36 -8.31 20.30
CA PRO A 8 6.60 -6.97 19.76
C PRO A 8 8.06 -6.70 19.45
N ALA A 9 8.30 -5.79 18.51
CA ALA A 9 9.63 -5.23 18.29
C ALA A 9 10.13 -4.54 19.57
N ARG A 10 11.38 -4.78 19.97
CA ARG A 10 11.97 -4.22 21.20
C ARG A 10 12.14 -2.70 21.16
N LEU A 11 12.24 -2.12 19.96
CA LEU A 11 12.31 -0.68 19.75
C LEU A 11 11.78 -0.33 18.36
N THR A 12 10.85 0.60 18.30
CA THR A 12 10.34 1.19 17.06
C THR A 12 10.77 2.64 16.93
N VAL A 13 11.32 3.00 15.76
CA VAL A 13 11.56 4.39 15.36
C VAL A 13 10.44 4.86 14.44
N VAL A 14 9.85 6.01 14.74
CA VAL A 14 8.82 6.65 13.92
C VAL A 14 9.41 7.89 13.24
N ALA A 15 9.40 7.89 11.92
CA ALA A 15 9.87 8.97 11.04
C ALA A 15 8.69 9.50 10.18
N PRO A 16 7.86 10.40 10.73
CA PRO A 16 6.63 10.87 10.10
C PRO A 16 6.86 12.12 9.22
N PRO A 17 5.94 12.45 8.31
CA PRO A 17 6.04 13.56 7.38
C PRO A 17 5.55 14.86 8.02
N TRP A 18 5.57 15.94 7.25
CA TRP A 18 5.08 17.26 7.68
C TRP A 18 3.64 17.58 7.25
N ASN A 19 3.11 16.91 6.23
CA ASN A 19 1.82 17.27 5.62
C ASN A 19 0.60 16.85 6.46
N PHE A 20 0.72 15.78 7.24
CA PHE A 20 -0.25 15.43 8.28
C PHE A 20 0.47 15.34 9.63
N PRO A 21 0.85 16.49 10.21
CA PRO A 21 1.89 16.58 11.25
C PRO A 21 1.42 16.14 12.65
N VAL A 22 0.17 15.70 12.78
CA VAL A 22 -0.42 15.17 14.02
C VAL A 22 -0.99 13.78 13.79
N ALA A 23 -1.85 13.60 12.78
CA ALA A 23 -2.55 12.34 12.55
C ALA A 23 -1.60 11.17 12.22
N ILE A 24 -0.71 11.33 11.25
CA ILE A 24 0.26 10.29 10.88
C ILE A 24 1.24 9.98 12.03
N PRO A 25 1.93 10.97 12.65
CA PRO A 25 2.84 10.67 13.75
C PRO A 25 2.13 10.05 14.96
N ALA A 26 0.91 10.48 15.29
CA ALA A 26 0.12 9.86 16.35
C ALA A 26 -0.25 8.41 15.99
N GLY A 27 -0.73 8.16 14.76
CA GLY A 27 -1.10 6.82 14.30
C GLY A 27 0.05 5.82 14.38
N SER A 28 1.22 6.16 13.82
CA SER A 28 2.40 5.28 13.88
C SER A 28 2.90 5.06 15.31
N THR A 29 2.92 6.11 16.13
CA THR A 29 3.38 6.04 17.53
C THR A 29 2.45 5.19 18.38
N LEU A 30 1.14 5.45 18.31
CA LEU A 30 0.13 4.72 19.07
C LEU A 30 0.07 3.25 18.62
N ALA A 31 0.24 2.96 17.33
CA ALA A 31 0.28 1.60 16.84
C ALA A 31 1.47 0.81 17.41
N ALA A 32 2.67 1.39 17.40
CA ALA A 32 3.85 0.76 17.97
C ALA A 32 3.73 0.54 19.50
N LEU A 33 3.25 1.55 20.22
CA LEU A 33 2.97 1.43 21.66
C LEU A 33 1.90 0.36 21.94
N ALA A 34 0.82 0.31 21.16
CA ALA A 34 -0.26 -0.67 21.31
C ALA A 34 0.21 -2.10 21.01
N ALA A 35 1.18 -2.28 20.11
CA ALA A 35 1.82 -3.57 19.89
C ALA A 35 2.71 -3.99 21.09
N GLY A 36 3.14 -3.05 21.93
CA GLY A 36 4.05 -3.28 23.06
C GLY A 36 5.49 -2.87 22.79
N SER A 37 5.74 -2.06 21.75
CA SER A 37 7.06 -1.55 21.40
C SER A 37 7.28 -0.14 21.95
N PRO A 38 8.38 0.14 22.70
CA PRO A 38 8.75 1.51 23.02
C PRO A 38 9.13 2.27 21.74
N VAL A 39 8.88 3.57 21.74
CA VAL A 39 8.97 4.42 20.55
C VAL A 39 9.97 5.55 20.73
N ILE A 40 10.85 5.70 19.74
CA ILE A 40 11.56 6.96 19.48
C ILE A 40 10.89 7.63 18.28
N ILE A 41 10.29 8.79 18.49
CA ILE A 41 9.69 9.58 17.40
C ILE A 41 10.59 10.76 17.05
N LYS A 42 10.87 10.91 15.75
CA LYS A 42 11.61 12.04 15.18
C LYS A 42 10.75 12.77 14.13
N PRO A 43 9.88 13.70 14.53
CA PRO A 43 9.03 14.44 13.59
C PRO A 43 9.83 15.16 12.49
N ALA A 44 9.21 15.34 11.33
CA ALA A 44 9.77 16.15 10.26
C ALA A 44 10.14 17.56 10.77
N THR A 45 11.29 18.09 10.35
CA THR A 45 11.80 19.39 10.84
C THR A 45 10.79 20.52 10.64
N LEU A 46 10.10 20.53 9.50
CA LEU A 46 9.07 21.52 9.14
C LEU A 46 7.83 21.46 10.07
N ALA A 47 7.59 20.32 10.71
CA ALA A 47 6.44 20.04 11.57
C ALA A 47 6.80 19.76 13.04
N ARG A 48 8.05 20.03 13.46
CA ARG A 48 8.57 19.64 14.78
C ARG A 48 7.74 20.12 15.96
N ARG A 49 7.13 21.32 15.87
CA ARG A 49 6.29 21.89 16.93
C ARG A 49 4.97 21.13 17.08
N SER A 50 4.32 20.79 15.96
CA SER A 50 3.09 19.99 15.97
C SER A 50 3.34 18.60 16.56
N GLY A 51 4.47 17.98 16.18
CA GLY A 51 4.89 16.71 16.76
C GLY A 51 5.15 16.79 18.26
N ALA A 52 5.78 17.88 18.74
CA ALA A 52 6.02 18.10 20.16
C ALA A 52 4.72 18.22 20.97
N VAL A 53 3.76 19.03 20.51
CA VAL A 53 2.45 19.19 21.15
C VAL A 53 1.69 17.86 21.19
N MET A 54 1.77 17.07 20.12
CA MET A 54 1.17 15.73 20.09
C MET A 54 1.78 14.80 21.14
N VAL A 55 3.11 14.75 21.24
CA VAL A 55 3.80 13.90 22.25
C VAL A 55 3.51 14.38 23.68
N GLU A 56 3.48 15.69 23.91
CA GLU A 56 3.09 16.26 25.21
C GLU A 56 1.69 15.81 25.63
N ALA A 57 0.74 15.77 24.70
CA ALA A 57 -0.61 15.25 24.95
C ALA A 57 -0.60 13.76 25.30
N LEU A 58 0.23 12.94 24.63
CA LEU A 58 0.37 11.52 24.96
C LEU A 58 0.99 11.28 26.34
N TRP A 59 2.02 12.06 26.72
CA TRP A 59 2.58 12.00 28.07
C TRP A 59 1.58 12.45 29.13
N ALA A 60 0.81 13.52 28.85
CA ALA A 60 -0.25 13.99 29.75
C ALA A 60 -1.37 12.95 29.91
N ALA A 61 -1.63 12.14 28.88
CA ALA A 61 -2.56 11.02 28.92
C ALA A 61 -2.02 9.77 29.66
N GLY A 62 -0.76 9.79 30.10
CA GLY A 62 -0.17 8.72 30.91
C GLY A 62 0.79 7.79 30.17
N VAL A 63 1.14 8.06 28.91
CA VAL A 63 2.20 7.29 28.22
C VAL A 63 3.53 7.53 28.96
N PRO A 64 4.22 6.48 29.45
CA PRO A 64 5.48 6.64 30.15
C PRO A 64 6.53 7.29 29.26
N ARG A 65 7.31 8.23 29.82
CA ARG A 65 8.35 8.94 29.05
C ARG A 65 9.46 8.00 28.59
N ASP A 66 9.82 7.00 29.39
CA ASP A 66 10.75 5.94 29.01
C ASP A 66 10.23 5.04 27.87
N ALA A 67 8.90 4.91 27.71
CA ALA A 67 8.28 4.21 26.59
C ALA A 67 8.10 5.08 25.33
N LEU A 68 8.04 6.42 25.46
CA LEU A 68 7.91 7.35 24.32
C LEU A 68 8.91 8.51 24.43
N GLN A 69 9.93 8.49 23.58
CA GLN A 69 10.97 9.51 23.49
C GLN A 69 10.79 10.37 22.24
N LEU A 70 10.64 11.68 22.42
CA LEU A 70 10.70 12.66 21.33
C LEU A 70 12.13 13.12 21.12
N VAL A 71 12.64 12.98 19.89
CA VAL A 71 13.99 13.44 19.53
C VAL A 71 13.96 14.45 18.40
N THR A 72 14.81 15.46 18.52
CA THR A 72 15.11 16.40 17.44
C THR A 72 16.62 16.48 17.29
N PHE A 73 17.13 16.25 16.10
CA PHE A 73 18.55 16.32 15.81
C PHE A 73 18.87 17.64 15.09
N THR A 74 19.87 18.35 15.58
CA THR A 74 20.50 19.48 14.88
C THR A 74 21.49 19.00 13.83
N ASP A 75 22.18 17.90 14.12
CA ASP A 75 23.06 17.20 13.17
C ASP A 75 22.31 16.05 12.48
N ARG A 76 22.24 16.10 11.14
CA ARG A 76 21.61 15.07 10.31
C ARG A 76 22.26 13.69 10.50
N SER A 77 23.56 13.64 10.82
CA SER A 77 24.30 12.38 11.02
C SER A 77 23.73 11.54 12.16
N LEU A 78 23.16 12.17 13.19
CA LEU A 78 22.53 11.48 14.31
C LEU A 78 21.24 10.75 13.89
N GLY A 79 20.49 11.32 12.95
CA GLY A 79 19.33 10.65 12.37
C GLY A 79 19.72 9.39 11.61
N SER A 80 20.77 9.47 10.79
CA SER A 80 21.32 8.31 10.08
C SER A 80 21.83 7.24 11.04
N LYS A 81 22.54 7.63 12.11
CA LYS A 81 23.00 6.70 13.16
C LYS A 81 21.85 6.01 13.89
N LEU A 82 20.77 6.73 14.20
CA LEU A 82 19.58 6.14 14.83
C LEU A 82 18.95 5.07 13.93
N VAL A 83 18.76 5.38 12.64
CA VAL A 83 18.16 4.43 11.68
C VAL A 83 19.06 3.20 11.47
N ALA A 84 20.38 3.38 11.42
CA ALA A 84 21.34 2.29 11.24
C ALA A 84 21.59 1.45 12.50
N ASP A 85 21.08 1.87 13.67
CA ASP A 85 21.38 1.18 14.93
C ASP A 85 20.75 -0.24 14.96
N PRO A 86 21.54 -1.29 15.25
CA PRO A 86 21.04 -2.67 15.25
C PRO A 86 19.98 -2.94 16.34
N ARG A 87 19.86 -2.09 17.35
CA ARG A 87 18.82 -2.19 18.39
C ARG A 87 17.46 -1.74 17.90
N VAL A 88 17.40 -0.99 16.80
CA VAL A 88 16.12 -0.63 16.15
C VAL A 88 15.63 -1.84 15.38
N GLU A 89 14.54 -2.43 15.88
CA GLU A 89 13.89 -3.62 15.29
C GLU A 89 12.71 -3.26 14.38
N ARG A 90 12.34 -1.99 14.35
CA ARG A 90 11.34 -1.48 13.43
C ARG A 90 11.55 0.00 13.13
N VAL A 91 11.43 0.36 11.86
CA VAL A 91 11.22 1.74 11.44
C VAL A 91 9.86 1.86 10.76
N ILE A 92 9.07 2.83 11.20
CA ILE A 92 7.85 3.27 10.49
C ILE A 92 8.17 4.61 9.84
N LEU A 93 8.23 4.62 8.52
CA LEU A 93 8.45 5.81 7.71
C LEU A 93 7.13 6.21 7.02
N THR A 94 6.88 7.51 6.95
CA THR A 94 5.95 8.02 5.96
C THR A 94 6.57 9.25 5.29
N GLY A 95 6.78 9.18 3.97
CA GLY A 95 7.61 10.14 3.24
C GLY A 95 7.83 9.78 1.76
N GLY A 96 8.91 10.29 1.17
CA GLY A 96 9.29 9.94 -0.21
C GLY A 96 9.88 8.55 -0.32
N TYR A 97 9.74 7.92 -1.49
CA TYR A 97 10.35 6.61 -1.77
C TYR A 97 11.89 6.68 -1.68
N GLU A 98 12.45 7.80 -2.09
CA GLU A 98 13.89 8.11 -2.03
C GLU A 98 14.41 8.15 -0.58
N THR A 99 13.55 8.47 0.40
CA THR A 99 13.92 8.38 1.82
C THR A 99 13.96 6.93 2.29
N ALA A 100 13.08 6.07 1.78
CA ALA A 100 13.12 4.64 2.07
C ALA A 100 14.38 4.00 1.48
N GLU A 101 14.77 4.40 0.25
CA GLU A 101 16.05 4.01 -0.37
C GLU A 101 17.24 4.44 0.49
N ALA A 102 17.32 5.73 0.85
CA ALA A 102 18.40 6.22 1.70
C ALA A 102 18.46 5.53 3.07
N PHE A 103 17.33 5.12 3.64
CA PHE A 103 17.30 4.36 4.90
C PHE A 103 17.85 2.95 4.72
N ARG A 104 17.57 2.31 3.59
CA ARG A 104 18.10 0.98 3.24
C ARG A 104 19.59 1.03 2.91
N GLU A 105 20.09 2.09 2.26
CA GLU A 105 21.53 2.29 2.03
C GLU A 105 22.33 2.36 3.35
N LEU A 106 21.73 2.94 4.40
CA LEU A 106 22.36 2.99 5.74
C LEU A 106 22.39 1.61 6.41
N ARG A 107 21.40 0.78 6.14
CA ARG A 107 21.26 -0.57 6.70
C ARG A 107 20.39 -1.43 5.76
N HIS A 108 21.02 -2.29 4.95
CA HIS A 108 20.29 -3.06 3.93
C HIS A 108 19.19 -3.95 4.52
N ASP A 109 19.41 -4.52 5.71
CA ASP A 109 18.47 -5.39 6.43
C ASP A 109 17.44 -4.62 7.28
N LEU A 110 17.37 -3.29 7.17
CA LEU A 110 16.50 -2.46 8.02
C LEU A 110 15.04 -2.96 7.99
N PRO A 111 14.44 -3.35 9.13
CA PRO A 111 13.04 -3.71 9.20
C PRO A 111 12.15 -2.47 9.03
N LEU A 112 11.94 -2.08 7.77
CA LEU A 112 11.26 -0.86 7.35
C LEU A 112 9.83 -1.17 6.92
N LEU A 113 8.87 -0.48 7.53
CA LEU A 113 7.54 -0.29 6.98
C LEU A 113 7.46 1.16 6.51
N ALA A 114 7.21 1.39 5.23
CA ALA A 114 7.04 2.75 4.72
C ALA A 114 5.73 2.91 3.96
N GLU A 115 5.01 3.97 4.28
CA GLU A 115 3.95 4.51 3.43
C GLU A 115 4.57 5.64 2.61
N THR A 116 4.68 5.44 1.31
CA THR A 116 5.34 6.38 0.41
C THR A 116 4.31 7.09 -0.48
N SER A 117 4.74 8.07 -1.26
CA SER A 117 3.81 8.94 -1.99
C SER A 117 3.00 8.19 -3.07
N GLY A 118 2.18 8.94 -3.80
CA GLY A 118 1.38 8.43 -4.91
C GLY A 118 1.27 9.44 -6.04
N LYS A 119 1.08 8.93 -7.26
CA LYS A 119 0.71 9.73 -8.43
C LYS A 119 -0.69 9.29 -8.85
N ASN A 120 -1.69 9.95 -8.27
CA ASN A 120 -3.08 9.48 -8.28
C ASN A 120 -3.89 10.13 -9.39
N ALA A 121 -4.87 9.38 -9.90
CA ALA A 121 -5.74 9.82 -10.99
C ALA A 121 -7.22 9.62 -10.65
N ILE A 122 -8.06 10.51 -11.18
CA ILE A 122 -9.51 10.33 -11.26
C ILE A 122 -9.89 10.13 -12.73
N ILE A 123 -10.56 9.02 -13.05
CA ILE A 123 -11.12 8.76 -14.38
C ILE A 123 -12.55 9.32 -14.42
N VAL A 124 -12.91 10.03 -15.49
CA VAL A 124 -14.27 10.53 -15.71
C VAL A 124 -14.80 9.99 -17.04
N THR A 125 -15.89 9.24 -16.98
CA THR A 125 -16.52 8.65 -18.18
C THR A 125 -17.72 9.49 -18.65
N PRO A 126 -18.21 9.29 -19.89
CA PRO A 126 -19.43 9.96 -20.37
C PRO A 126 -20.68 9.69 -19.52
N SER A 127 -20.67 8.59 -18.75
CA SER A 127 -21.73 8.19 -17.83
C SER A 127 -21.69 8.96 -16.49
N ALA A 128 -20.72 9.85 -16.27
CA ALA A 128 -20.56 10.59 -15.03
C ALA A 128 -21.58 11.72 -14.84
N ASP A 129 -21.83 12.08 -13.57
CA ASP A 129 -22.27 13.43 -13.23
C ASP A 129 -21.06 14.37 -13.29
N LEU A 130 -21.02 15.24 -14.31
CA LEU A 130 -19.88 16.13 -14.56
C LEU A 130 -19.69 17.19 -13.47
N ASP A 131 -20.78 17.69 -12.86
CA ASP A 131 -20.70 18.69 -11.80
C ASP A 131 -20.08 18.11 -10.53
N LEU A 132 -20.54 16.91 -10.14
CA LEU A 132 -19.97 16.20 -9.00
C LEU A 132 -18.53 15.79 -9.27
N ALA A 133 -18.23 15.30 -10.48
CA ALA A 133 -16.87 14.96 -10.88
C ALA A 133 -15.93 16.16 -10.75
N VAL A 134 -16.31 17.33 -11.29
CA VAL A 134 -15.49 18.56 -11.19
C VAL A 134 -15.26 18.96 -9.73
N LYS A 135 -16.31 18.97 -8.89
CA LYS A 135 -16.18 19.28 -7.46
C LYS A 135 -15.19 18.34 -6.76
N ASP A 136 -15.30 17.04 -7.01
CA ASP A 136 -14.48 16.02 -6.38
C ASP A 136 -13.03 16.07 -6.89
N ILE A 137 -12.81 16.37 -8.17
CA ILE A 137 -11.49 16.62 -8.76
C ILE A 137 -10.82 17.81 -8.07
N ILE A 138 -11.50 18.95 -7.99
CA ILE A 138 -10.94 20.18 -7.40
C ILE A 138 -10.55 19.95 -5.94
N SER A 139 -11.45 19.35 -5.15
CA SER A 139 -11.17 19.08 -3.73
C SER A 139 -10.03 18.06 -3.54
N SER A 140 -9.91 17.08 -4.45
CA SER A 140 -8.86 16.06 -4.40
C SER A 140 -7.50 16.56 -4.88
N ALA A 141 -7.47 17.45 -5.87
CA ALA A 141 -6.26 18.00 -6.44
C ALA A 141 -5.67 19.13 -5.58
N PHE A 142 -6.52 20.03 -5.08
CA PHE A 142 -6.07 21.31 -4.49
C PHE A 142 -6.28 21.43 -2.99
N GLY A 143 -7.01 20.49 -2.36
CA GLY A 143 -7.09 20.44 -0.90
C GLY A 143 -5.71 20.28 -0.26
N HIS A 144 -5.36 21.15 0.69
CA HIS A 144 -4.00 21.26 1.25
C HIS A 144 -2.92 21.59 0.20
N SER A 145 -3.32 22.31 -0.86
CA SER A 145 -2.44 22.74 -1.97
C SER A 145 -1.78 21.55 -2.68
N GLY A 146 -2.52 20.44 -2.79
CA GLY A 146 -2.02 19.20 -3.40
C GLY A 146 -0.95 18.45 -2.61
N GLN A 147 -0.63 18.89 -1.39
CA GLN A 147 0.41 18.29 -0.54
C GLN A 147 -0.10 17.06 0.23
N LYS A 148 -0.79 16.16 -0.47
CA LYS A 148 -1.29 14.90 0.07
C LYS A 148 -0.74 13.78 -0.79
N CYS A 149 -0.30 12.70 -0.16
CA CYS A 149 0.06 11.48 -0.89
C CYS A 149 -1.12 10.96 -1.73
N SER A 150 -2.36 11.21 -1.30
CA SER A 150 -3.60 10.84 -2.01
C SER A 150 -4.11 11.91 -3.00
N ALA A 151 -3.43 13.04 -3.18
CA ALA A 151 -3.94 14.12 -4.02
C ALA A 151 -4.11 13.64 -5.47
N ALA A 152 -5.22 14.02 -6.10
CA ALA A 152 -5.45 13.73 -7.52
C ALA A 152 -4.56 14.65 -8.36
N SER A 153 -3.43 14.12 -8.84
CA SER A 153 -2.51 14.85 -9.72
C SER A 153 -2.95 14.80 -11.18
N LEU A 154 -3.81 13.85 -11.53
CA LEU A 154 -4.29 13.61 -12.87
C LEU A 154 -5.82 13.48 -12.88
N VAL A 155 -6.43 13.97 -13.96
CA VAL A 155 -7.77 13.57 -14.37
C VAL A 155 -7.68 12.98 -15.77
N ILE A 156 -8.29 11.81 -15.98
CA ILE A 156 -8.31 11.12 -17.27
C ILE A 156 -9.73 11.15 -17.81
N LEU A 157 -9.94 11.90 -18.89
CA LEU A 157 -11.26 12.07 -19.50
C LEU A 157 -11.45 11.01 -20.59
N VAL A 158 -12.54 10.25 -20.50
CA VAL A 158 -12.84 9.17 -21.43
C VAL A 158 -13.82 9.64 -22.51
N GLY A 159 -13.46 9.40 -23.78
CA GLY A 159 -14.35 9.62 -24.91
C GLY A 159 -14.85 11.06 -25.02
N SER A 160 -16.17 11.24 -25.11
CA SER A 160 -16.80 12.55 -25.34
C SER A 160 -16.63 13.56 -24.20
N VAL A 161 -16.21 13.13 -23.00
CA VAL A 161 -15.92 14.07 -21.90
C VAL A 161 -14.71 14.94 -22.23
N ALA A 162 -13.73 14.41 -22.96
CA ALA A 162 -12.50 15.12 -23.29
C ALA A 162 -12.74 16.37 -24.17
N THR A 163 -13.83 16.38 -24.94
CA THR A 163 -14.23 17.52 -25.78
C THR A 163 -15.46 18.25 -25.23
N SER A 164 -15.83 18.00 -23.97
CA SER A 164 -16.99 18.62 -23.35
C SER A 164 -16.69 20.04 -22.85
N ASP A 165 -17.26 21.04 -23.53
CA ASP A 165 -17.19 22.44 -23.08
C ASP A 165 -17.76 22.61 -21.67
N ARG A 166 -18.82 21.86 -21.32
CA ARG A 166 -19.43 21.89 -19.99
C ARG A 166 -18.43 21.49 -18.92
N PHE A 167 -17.80 20.32 -19.06
CA PHE A 167 -16.81 19.83 -18.09
C PHE A 167 -15.63 20.81 -17.98
N ARG A 168 -15.09 21.23 -19.13
CA ARG A 168 -13.95 22.14 -19.19
C ARG A 168 -14.25 23.48 -18.50
N ASN A 169 -15.39 24.10 -18.81
CA ASN A 169 -15.76 25.40 -18.26
C ASN A 169 -16.02 25.32 -16.76
N GLN A 170 -16.69 24.26 -16.28
CA GLN A 170 -16.92 24.05 -14.85
C GLN A 170 -15.61 23.83 -14.09
N LEU A 171 -14.67 23.06 -14.66
CA LEU A 171 -13.36 22.86 -14.06
C LEU A 171 -12.59 24.18 -13.95
N VAL A 172 -12.52 24.96 -15.02
CA VAL A 172 -11.85 26.28 -15.01
C VAL A 172 -12.48 27.21 -13.98
N ASP A 173 -13.81 27.34 -14.00
CA ASP A 173 -14.56 28.21 -13.09
C ASP A 173 -14.34 27.80 -11.63
N GLY A 174 -14.50 26.51 -11.32
CA GLY A 174 -14.30 26.00 -9.96
C GLY A 174 -12.85 26.14 -9.46
N VAL A 175 -11.85 25.95 -10.33
CA VAL A 175 -10.44 26.10 -9.98
C VAL A 175 -10.09 27.57 -9.73
N THR A 176 -10.49 28.46 -10.64
CA THR A 176 -10.17 29.90 -10.55
C THR A 176 -10.95 30.61 -9.45
N SER A 177 -12.06 30.02 -8.98
CA SER A 177 -12.85 30.53 -7.85
C SER A 177 -12.27 30.18 -6.48
N LEU A 178 -11.24 29.32 -6.39
CA LEU A 178 -10.64 28.95 -5.10
C LEU A 178 -9.99 30.17 -4.42
N LYS A 179 -10.44 30.47 -3.19
CA LYS A 179 -9.79 31.49 -2.38
C LYS A 179 -8.45 30.98 -1.82
N VAL A 180 -7.36 31.48 -2.39
CA VAL A 180 -5.99 31.17 -1.96
C VAL A 180 -5.54 32.18 -0.90
N GLY A 181 -4.96 31.69 0.19
CA GLY A 181 -4.53 32.54 1.29
C GLY A 181 -3.81 31.79 2.40
N TYR A 182 -3.45 32.50 3.45
CA TYR A 182 -2.93 31.89 4.67
C TYR A 182 -4.08 31.42 5.57
N PRO A 183 -3.88 30.34 6.35
CA PRO A 183 -4.93 29.77 7.19
C PRO A 183 -5.38 30.68 8.36
N SER A 184 -4.74 31.83 8.55
CA SER A 184 -5.19 32.88 9.47
C SER A 184 -6.43 33.63 8.98
N ASP A 185 -6.71 33.60 7.67
CA ASP A 185 -8.01 34.02 7.10
C ASP A 185 -8.94 32.79 7.02
N PRO A 186 -10.04 32.75 7.79
CA PRO A 186 -10.96 31.60 7.84
C PRO A 186 -11.71 31.36 6.53
N THR A 187 -11.68 32.29 5.59
CA THR A 187 -12.30 32.14 4.27
C THR A 187 -11.36 31.50 3.24
N THR A 188 -10.09 31.27 3.59
CA THR A 188 -9.12 30.56 2.76
C THR A 188 -9.58 29.13 2.49
N GLN A 189 -9.59 28.73 1.23
CA GLN A 189 -9.91 27.37 0.77
C GLN A 189 -8.67 26.57 0.37
N MET A 190 -7.62 27.25 -0.13
CA MET A 190 -6.33 26.64 -0.44
C MET A 190 -5.20 27.40 0.26
N GLY A 191 -4.40 26.69 1.04
CA GLY A 191 -3.31 27.23 1.84
C GLY A 191 -2.00 27.42 1.06
N PRO A 192 -0.90 27.72 1.77
CA PRO A 192 0.44 27.74 1.19
C PRO A 192 1.02 26.33 0.99
N ILE A 193 1.98 26.21 0.09
CA ILE A 193 2.95 25.11 0.12
C ILE A 193 3.92 25.29 1.30
N ILE A 194 4.44 24.19 1.85
CA ILE A 194 5.16 24.19 3.14
C ILE A 194 6.47 24.97 3.10
N SER A 195 7.13 24.96 1.94
CA SER A 195 8.39 25.65 1.65
C SER A 195 8.30 26.26 0.26
N PRO A 196 9.12 27.28 -0.07
CA PRO A 196 9.14 27.85 -1.41
C PRO A 196 9.35 26.76 -2.47
N ALA A 197 8.61 26.84 -3.57
CA ALA A 197 8.71 25.84 -4.63
C ALA A 197 10.12 25.79 -5.21
N ASP A 198 10.69 24.59 -5.29
CA ASP A 198 11.99 24.31 -5.89
C ASP A 198 11.97 23.03 -6.72
N GLY A 199 13.07 22.74 -7.42
CA GLY A 199 13.29 21.51 -8.18
C GLY A 199 12.10 21.07 -9.03
N LYS A 200 11.62 19.84 -8.80
CA LYS A 200 10.51 19.25 -9.54
C LYS A 200 9.21 20.05 -9.40
N LEU A 201 8.89 20.56 -8.22
CA LEU A 201 7.65 21.29 -7.99
C LEU A 201 7.67 22.65 -8.70
N LEU A 202 8.79 23.38 -8.63
CA LEU A 202 8.91 24.64 -9.35
C LEU A 202 8.80 24.44 -10.86
N SER A 203 9.44 23.39 -11.40
CA SER A 203 9.28 22.99 -12.80
C SER A 203 7.80 22.75 -13.12
N ALA A 204 7.12 21.93 -12.30
CA ALA A 204 5.69 21.65 -12.48
C ALA A 204 4.77 22.88 -12.38
N LEU A 205 5.21 23.96 -11.75
CA LEU A 205 4.45 25.21 -11.64
C LEU A 205 4.83 26.25 -12.70
N THR A 206 5.84 26.02 -13.53
CA THR A 206 6.37 27.08 -14.43
C THR A 206 6.67 26.63 -15.85
N THR A 207 6.81 25.33 -16.11
CA THR A 207 7.21 24.80 -17.42
C THR A 207 6.24 23.73 -17.91
N LEU A 208 5.85 23.77 -19.17
CA LEU A 208 4.96 22.77 -19.78
C LEU A 208 5.74 21.68 -20.52
N GLY A 209 5.21 20.46 -20.53
CA GLY A 209 5.73 19.38 -21.35
C GLY A 209 5.38 19.55 -22.84
N PRO A 210 6.00 18.78 -23.75
CA PRO A 210 5.67 18.82 -25.18
C PRO A 210 4.19 18.55 -25.43
N GLY A 211 3.52 19.45 -26.16
CA GLY A 211 2.09 19.35 -26.48
C GLY A 211 1.14 19.76 -25.36
N GLU A 212 1.65 20.07 -24.17
CA GLU A 212 0.84 20.56 -23.06
C GLU A 212 0.56 22.07 -23.18
N SER A 213 -0.56 22.51 -22.62
CA SER A 213 -0.91 23.93 -22.49
C SER A 213 -1.48 24.24 -21.11
N TRP A 214 -1.42 25.50 -20.69
CA TRP A 214 -2.08 25.93 -19.46
C TRP A 214 -3.57 26.14 -19.72
N LEU A 215 -4.41 25.29 -19.11
CA LEU A 215 -5.83 25.56 -18.98
C LEU A 215 -6.08 26.61 -17.89
N VAL A 216 -5.32 26.53 -16.80
CA VAL A 216 -5.19 27.55 -15.76
C VAL A 216 -3.72 27.66 -15.41
N GLU A 217 -3.10 28.81 -15.66
CA GLU A 217 -1.68 29.03 -15.35
C GLU A 217 -1.51 29.37 -13.86
N PRO A 218 -0.67 28.64 -13.11
CA PRO A 218 -0.40 28.95 -11.72
C PRO A 218 0.45 30.22 -11.58
N ALA A 219 0.15 31.02 -10.56
CA ALA A 219 0.82 32.29 -10.28
C ALA A 219 1.28 32.33 -8.83
N LYS A 220 2.52 32.75 -8.62
CA LYS A 220 3.06 33.03 -7.28
C LYS A 220 2.43 34.31 -6.71
N LEU A 221 1.85 34.23 -5.52
CA LEU A 221 1.08 35.32 -4.90
C LEU A 221 1.83 36.07 -3.80
N ASP A 222 2.91 35.49 -3.25
CA ASP A 222 3.67 36.09 -2.17
C ASP A 222 5.15 36.25 -2.50
N LYS A 223 5.81 37.13 -1.73
CA LYS A 223 7.26 37.34 -1.83
C LYS A 223 8.06 36.15 -1.28
N PHE A 224 7.46 35.32 -0.43
CA PHE A 224 8.11 34.17 0.18
C PHE A 224 8.10 32.94 -0.74
N GLY A 225 7.27 32.92 -1.80
CA GLY A 225 7.18 31.81 -2.75
C GLY A 225 6.40 30.61 -2.26
N GLN A 226 5.59 30.78 -1.22
CA GLN A 226 4.77 29.73 -0.61
C GLN A 226 3.30 29.79 -1.03
N LEU A 227 2.79 30.96 -1.44
CA LEU A 227 1.44 31.06 -1.95
C LEU A 227 1.46 31.00 -3.48
N TRP A 228 0.69 30.06 -4.02
CA TRP A 228 0.52 29.85 -5.45
C TRP A 228 -0.96 29.67 -5.75
N THR A 229 -1.46 30.24 -6.85
CA THR A 229 -2.75 29.83 -7.41
C THR A 229 -2.67 28.40 -7.93
N PRO A 230 -3.80 27.68 -8.02
CA PRO A 230 -3.81 26.35 -8.61
C PRO A 230 -3.44 26.42 -10.11
N GLY A 231 -2.76 25.39 -10.60
CA GLY A 231 -2.48 25.21 -12.02
C GLY A 231 -3.20 24.00 -12.61
N VAL A 232 -3.63 24.10 -13.86
CA VAL A 232 -4.23 23.00 -14.62
C VAL A 232 -3.57 22.91 -15.99
N ARG A 233 -2.92 21.79 -16.27
CA ARG A 233 -2.33 21.44 -17.56
C ARG A 233 -3.34 20.69 -18.40
N ASP A 234 -3.43 21.03 -19.67
CA ASP A 234 -4.18 20.28 -20.67
C ASP A 234 -3.23 19.59 -21.64
N GLY A 235 -3.65 18.44 -22.18
CA GLY A 235 -2.87 17.67 -23.15
C GLY A 235 -1.72 16.84 -22.56
N VAL A 236 -1.78 16.44 -21.29
CA VAL A 236 -0.77 15.56 -20.68
C VAL A 236 -0.80 14.20 -21.40
N ALA A 237 0.31 13.85 -22.05
CA ALA A 237 0.43 12.59 -22.79
C ALA A 237 0.75 11.41 -21.86
N ALA A 238 0.21 10.23 -22.20
CA ALA A 238 0.58 8.98 -21.53
C ALA A 238 2.08 8.73 -21.67
N GLY A 239 2.74 8.41 -20.55
CA GLY A 239 4.18 8.18 -20.47
C GLY A 239 5.04 9.46 -20.40
N SER A 240 4.44 10.65 -20.40
CA SER A 240 5.19 11.90 -20.20
C SER A 240 5.77 12.01 -18.77
N GLU A 241 6.70 12.94 -18.57
CA GLU A 241 7.23 13.26 -17.24
C GLU A 241 6.09 13.61 -16.27
N PHE A 242 5.14 14.45 -16.69
CA PHE A 242 4.03 14.84 -15.81
C PHE A 242 3.09 13.68 -15.51
N HIS A 243 2.93 12.71 -16.41
CA HIS A 243 2.14 11.50 -16.14
C HIS A 243 2.78 10.66 -15.03
N LEU A 244 4.11 10.49 -15.06
CA LEU A 244 4.81 9.52 -14.20
C LEU A 244 5.44 10.11 -12.93
N THR A 245 5.60 11.44 -12.86
CA THR A 245 6.30 12.11 -11.74
C THR A 245 5.32 12.73 -10.76
N GLU A 246 5.48 12.40 -9.47
CA GLU A 246 4.80 13.10 -8.38
C GLU A 246 5.49 14.44 -8.09
N TYR A 247 4.72 15.52 -7.95
CA TYR A 247 5.23 16.88 -7.69
C TYR A 247 4.81 17.47 -6.34
N PHE A 248 3.80 16.88 -5.67
CA PHE A 248 3.36 17.26 -4.33
C PHE A 248 2.98 18.74 -4.15
N GLY A 249 2.21 19.29 -5.08
CA GLY A 249 1.78 20.69 -5.06
C GLY A 249 0.48 20.95 -5.83
N PRO A 250 0.05 22.21 -5.94
CA PRO A 250 -1.29 22.58 -6.41
C PRO A 250 -1.38 22.56 -7.95
N ILE A 251 -1.12 21.40 -8.54
CA ILE A 251 -1.06 21.21 -9.99
C ILE A 251 -1.84 19.95 -10.42
N LEU A 252 -2.74 20.11 -11.38
CA LEU A 252 -3.54 19.04 -11.99
C LEU A 252 -3.17 18.90 -13.47
N GLY A 253 -3.05 17.67 -13.96
CA GLY A 253 -2.91 17.38 -15.39
C GLY A 253 -4.15 16.69 -15.96
N ILE A 254 -4.60 17.14 -17.12
CA ILE A 254 -5.68 16.51 -17.89
C ILE A 254 -5.08 15.61 -18.96
N MET A 255 -5.49 14.34 -18.92
CA MET A 255 -5.20 13.34 -19.94
C MET A 255 -6.49 12.93 -20.64
N THR A 256 -6.37 12.41 -21.86
CA THR A 256 -7.50 11.89 -22.63
C THR A 256 -7.29 10.42 -22.96
N ALA A 257 -8.34 9.61 -22.78
CA ALA A 257 -8.39 8.22 -23.19
C ALA A 257 -9.61 7.96 -24.09
N ARG A 258 -9.50 7.04 -25.04
CA ARG A 258 -10.58 6.67 -25.96
C ARG A 258 -11.56 5.69 -25.32
N SER A 259 -11.10 4.91 -24.34
CA SER A 259 -11.90 3.92 -23.62
C SER A 259 -11.55 3.88 -22.13
N LEU A 260 -12.42 3.27 -21.33
CA LEU A 260 -12.16 3.03 -19.91
C LEU A 260 -10.93 2.13 -19.70
N ASP A 261 -10.76 1.10 -20.52
CA ASP A 261 -9.61 0.19 -20.43
C ASP A 261 -8.28 0.90 -20.73
N GLU A 262 -8.26 1.83 -21.69
CA GLU A 262 -7.09 2.68 -21.96
C GLU A 262 -6.79 3.61 -20.77
N ALA A 263 -7.82 4.20 -20.16
CA ALA A 263 -7.67 5.01 -18.96
C ALA A 263 -7.12 4.21 -17.76
N ILE A 264 -7.63 2.99 -17.54
CA ILE A 264 -7.11 2.08 -16.51
C ILE A 264 -5.64 1.74 -16.80
N GLY A 265 -5.30 1.46 -18.06
CA GLY A 265 -3.91 1.22 -18.48
C GLY A 265 -2.99 2.39 -18.18
N MET A 266 -3.43 3.63 -18.40
CA MET A 266 -2.66 4.83 -18.03
C MET A 266 -2.43 4.90 -16.52
N VAL A 267 -3.46 4.69 -15.69
CA VAL A 267 -3.32 4.66 -14.22
C VAL A 267 -2.35 3.57 -13.77
N ASN A 268 -2.45 2.37 -14.34
CA ASN A 268 -1.64 1.23 -13.94
C ASN A 268 -0.17 1.33 -14.39
N ALA A 269 0.11 2.12 -15.44
CA ALA A 269 1.48 2.37 -15.91
C ALA A 269 2.30 3.25 -14.95
N ILE A 270 1.66 3.85 -13.95
CA ILE A 270 2.31 4.62 -12.90
C ILE A 270 2.96 3.65 -11.90
N ASP A 271 4.21 3.93 -11.52
CA ASP A 271 4.98 3.14 -10.52
C ASP A 271 4.36 3.12 -9.11
N TYR A 272 3.35 3.94 -8.88
CA TYR A 272 2.64 4.11 -7.61
C TYR A 272 1.23 3.55 -7.72
N GLY A 273 0.71 3.01 -6.62
CA GLY A 273 -0.62 2.42 -6.55
C GLY A 273 -1.36 2.78 -5.27
N LEU A 274 -1.42 4.08 -4.93
CA LEU A 274 -1.99 4.54 -3.66
C LEU A 274 -3.52 4.74 -3.73
N THR A 275 -3.97 5.82 -4.38
CA THR A 275 -5.40 6.11 -4.56
C THR A 275 -5.78 6.20 -6.04
N SER A 276 -7.00 5.78 -6.37
CA SER A 276 -7.59 6.02 -7.69
C SER A 276 -9.08 6.31 -7.55
N GLY A 277 -9.58 7.19 -8.41
CA GLY A 277 -10.98 7.56 -8.47
C GLY A 277 -11.63 7.21 -9.81
N LEU A 278 -12.92 6.91 -9.79
CA LEU A 278 -13.78 6.83 -10.97
C LEU A 278 -15.06 7.63 -10.74
N HIS A 279 -15.42 8.48 -11.70
CA HIS A 279 -16.77 9.01 -11.84
C HIS A 279 -17.46 8.34 -13.03
N SER A 280 -18.53 7.59 -12.70
CA SER A 280 -19.42 6.93 -13.66
C SER A 280 -20.72 6.53 -12.95
N LEU A 281 -21.87 6.73 -13.60
CA LEU A 281 -23.17 6.20 -13.15
C LEU A 281 -23.53 4.87 -13.83
N ASN A 282 -22.58 4.23 -14.53
CA ASN A 282 -22.73 2.92 -15.13
C ASN A 282 -22.08 1.85 -14.22
N SER A 283 -22.87 0.89 -13.76
CA SER A 283 -22.42 -0.19 -12.87
C SER A 283 -21.32 -1.05 -13.51
N ASP A 284 -21.42 -1.32 -14.80
CA ASP A 284 -20.50 -2.19 -15.52
C ASP A 284 -19.13 -1.53 -15.67
N GLU A 285 -19.11 -0.21 -15.85
CA GLU A 285 -17.87 0.59 -15.85
C GLU A 285 -17.21 0.58 -14.46
N ILE A 286 -18.00 0.70 -13.39
CA ILE A 286 -17.50 0.63 -12.01
C ILE A 286 -16.92 -0.75 -11.72
N GLU A 287 -17.62 -1.83 -12.03
CA GLU A 287 -17.15 -3.21 -11.84
C GLU A 287 -15.87 -3.45 -12.65
N ARG A 288 -15.86 -3.08 -13.94
CA ARG A 288 -14.68 -3.19 -14.81
C ARG A 288 -13.48 -2.46 -14.22
N TRP A 289 -13.67 -1.24 -13.74
CA TRP A 289 -12.59 -0.47 -13.11
C TRP A 289 -12.09 -1.12 -11.82
N LEU A 290 -12.99 -1.51 -10.92
CA LEU A 290 -12.65 -2.15 -9.63
C LEU A 290 -11.87 -3.45 -9.78
N ASP A 291 -12.07 -4.17 -10.87
CA ASP A 291 -11.38 -5.43 -11.15
C ASP A 291 -9.99 -5.25 -11.75
N ASN A 292 -9.74 -4.13 -12.46
CA ASN A 292 -8.56 -3.97 -13.29
C ASN A 292 -7.63 -2.84 -12.85
N VAL A 293 -8.07 -1.92 -11.99
CA VAL A 293 -7.22 -0.82 -11.50
C VAL A 293 -6.28 -1.27 -10.38
N ASP A 294 -5.02 -0.86 -10.48
CA ASP A 294 -4.01 -1.03 -9.44
C ASP A 294 -4.03 0.15 -8.47
N GLY A 295 -4.65 -0.04 -7.31
CA GLY A 295 -4.64 0.95 -6.25
C GLY A 295 -5.06 0.35 -4.92
N GLY A 296 -4.39 0.76 -3.84
CA GLY A 296 -4.75 0.32 -2.49
C GLY A 296 -6.08 0.91 -2.01
N ASN A 297 -6.40 2.14 -2.39
CA ASN A 297 -7.62 2.85 -1.98
C ASN A 297 -8.39 3.35 -3.21
N LEU A 298 -9.57 2.78 -3.43
CA LEU A 298 -10.42 3.04 -4.60
C LEU A 298 -11.65 3.84 -4.19
N TYR A 299 -11.98 4.88 -4.95
CA TYR A 299 -13.11 5.76 -4.70
C TYR A 299 -14.00 5.89 -5.93
N ALA A 300 -15.29 5.59 -5.83
CA ALA A 300 -16.25 5.76 -6.92
C ALA A 300 -17.29 6.84 -6.60
N ASN A 301 -17.46 7.79 -7.52
CA ASN A 301 -18.39 8.92 -7.45
C ASN A 301 -18.20 9.79 -6.20
N ARG A 302 -16.94 10.05 -5.84
CA ARG A 302 -16.51 10.90 -4.73
C ARG A 302 -15.03 11.28 -4.89
N GLY A 303 -14.58 12.26 -4.11
CA GLY A 303 -13.16 12.59 -4.00
C GLY A 303 -12.28 11.45 -3.46
N THR A 304 -10.98 11.48 -3.78
CA THR A 304 -10.00 10.42 -3.48
C THR A 304 -9.17 10.67 -2.22
N THR A 305 -9.44 11.76 -1.50
CA THR A 305 -8.69 12.16 -0.29
C THR A 305 -9.56 12.12 0.96
N GLY A 306 -8.93 12.18 2.13
CA GLY A 306 -9.64 12.22 3.41
C GLY A 306 -10.12 10.86 3.89
N ALA A 307 -9.32 9.82 3.65
CA ALA A 307 -9.56 8.49 4.19
C ALA A 307 -9.77 8.54 5.70
N ILE A 308 -10.84 7.89 6.16
CA ILE A 308 -11.22 7.81 7.57
C ILE A 308 -10.76 6.46 8.11
N VAL A 309 -10.10 6.46 9.27
CA VAL A 309 -9.67 5.25 9.97
C VAL A 309 -10.82 4.25 10.07
N GLN A 310 -10.50 2.97 9.89
CA GLN A 310 -11.45 1.86 9.78
C GLN A 310 -12.36 1.90 8.55
N ARG A 311 -12.96 3.04 8.17
CA ARG A 311 -13.86 3.11 7.00
C ARG A 311 -13.11 2.88 5.69
N GLN A 312 -12.00 3.59 5.51
CA GLN A 312 -11.09 3.40 4.39
C GLN A 312 -9.67 3.21 4.92
N PRO A 313 -9.31 2.02 5.44
CA PRO A 313 -7.93 1.73 5.81
C PRO A 313 -6.98 2.16 4.69
N PHE A 314 -5.93 2.89 5.05
CA PHE A 314 -5.15 3.66 4.09
C PHE A 314 -3.77 3.06 3.87
N GLY A 315 -3.39 2.89 2.61
CA GLY A 315 -2.07 2.40 2.19
C GLY A 315 -2.08 1.94 0.74
N GLY A 316 -0.93 1.96 0.09
CA GLY A 316 -0.82 1.72 -1.35
C GLY A 316 -0.23 0.37 -1.75
N TRP A 317 -0.11 0.16 -3.05
CA TRP A 317 0.67 -0.91 -3.69
C TRP A 317 1.84 -0.29 -4.48
N LYS A 318 2.69 -1.16 -5.06
CA LYS A 318 3.87 -0.75 -5.84
C LYS A 318 4.78 0.16 -5.00
N LYS A 319 5.38 1.22 -5.57
CA LYS A 319 6.24 2.17 -4.84
C LYS A 319 5.51 3.03 -3.81
N SER A 320 4.20 2.85 -3.59
CA SER A 320 3.46 3.54 -2.51
C SER A 320 3.54 2.82 -1.16
N ALA A 321 4.11 1.61 -1.10
CA ALA A 321 4.34 0.89 0.14
C ALA A 321 5.68 0.13 0.13
N VAL A 322 6.31 0.06 1.29
CA VAL A 322 7.53 -0.74 1.54
C VAL A 322 7.26 -1.70 2.69
N GLY A 323 7.64 -2.96 2.49
CA GLY A 323 7.45 -4.04 3.47
C GLY A 323 6.07 -4.71 3.37
N ALA A 324 5.50 -5.10 4.51
CA ALA A 324 4.32 -5.96 4.54
C ALA A 324 3.06 -5.37 3.88
N GLY A 325 2.95 -4.04 3.77
CA GLY A 325 1.86 -3.36 3.07
C GLY A 325 0.50 -3.44 3.77
N ALA A 326 0.47 -3.67 5.09
CA ALA A 326 -0.75 -3.57 5.88
C ALA A 326 -1.16 -2.10 6.03
N LYS A 327 -2.45 -1.80 5.85
CA LYS A 327 -2.96 -0.43 5.82
C LYS A 327 -3.06 0.19 7.20
N ALA A 328 -2.62 1.44 7.32
CA ALA A 328 -2.84 2.25 8.50
C ALA A 328 -4.34 2.40 8.78
N GLY A 329 -4.74 2.25 10.04
CA GLY A 329 -6.15 2.24 10.44
C GLY A 329 -6.94 1.02 9.97
N GLY A 330 -6.27 -0.02 9.45
CA GLY A 330 -6.83 -1.32 9.10
C GLY A 330 -6.60 -2.39 10.16
N PRO A 331 -7.21 -3.57 9.98
CA PRO A 331 -7.20 -4.64 10.99
C PRO A 331 -5.83 -5.29 11.20
N ASN A 332 -4.90 -5.18 10.23
CA ASN A 332 -3.61 -5.87 10.26
C ASN A 332 -2.41 -5.00 10.61
N TYR A 333 -2.59 -3.69 10.80
CA TYR A 333 -1.46 -2.78 10.92
C TYR A 333 -0.49 -3.18 12.06
N LEU A 334 -1.03 -3.69 13.17
CA LEU A 334 -0.25 -4.12 14.32
C LEU A 334 0.52 -5.42 14.08
N PHE A 335 0.06 -6.29 13.18
CA PHE A 335 0.69 -7.61 12.94
C PHE A 335 2.10 -7.45 12.37
N GLY A 336 2.33 -6.36 11.66
CA GLY A 336 3.66 -6.00 11.17
C GLY A 336 4.61 -5.66 12.31
N LEU A 337 4.17 -5.10 13.45
CA LEU A 337 5.02 -4.40 14.43
C LEU A 337 5.76 -5.31 15.43
N GLY A 338 6.01 -6.54 15.02
CA GLY A 338 6.74 -7.54 15.80
C GLY A 338 7.00 -8.79 14.97
N SER A 339 7.20 -9.91 15.65
CA SER A 339 7.37 -11.24 15.06
C SER A 339 6.31 -12.20 15.56
N TRP A 340 6.11 -13.28 14.79
CA TRP A 340 5.19 -14.34 15.11
C TRP A 340 5.95 -15.65 15.24
N ALA A 341 5.53 -16.50 16.16
CA ALA A 341 6.01 -17.87 16.31
C ALA A 341 4.82 -18.84 16.33
N ASP A 342 5.03 -20.07 15.88
CA ASP A 342 3.99 -21.10 15.93
C ASP A 342 3.60 -21.36 17.39
N ALA A 343 2.33 -21.72 17.61
CA ALA A 343 1.80 -21.98 18.93
C ALA A 343 0.78 -23.10 18.89
N GLU A 344 0.44 -23.62 20.06
CA GLU A 344 -0.61 -24.63 20.18
C GLU A 344 -1.94 -24.14 19.60
N THR A 345 -2.67 -25.09 19.04
CA THR A 345 -4.02 -24.88 18.48
C THR A 345 -5.07 -25.48 19.40
N ARG A 346 -6.15 -24.75 19.66
CA ARG A 346 -7.29 -25.19 20.48
C ARG A 346 -8.51 -25.50 19.61
N ALA A 347 -8.73 -24.71 18.57
CA ALA A 347 -9.79 -24.95 17.60
C ALA A 347 -9.40 -26.06 16.62
N ARG A 348 -10.42 -26.63 15.96
CA ARG A 348 -10.22 -27.66 14.94
C ARG A 348 -9.98 -27.09 13.54
N GLY A 349 -10.27 -25.81 13.30
CA GLY A 349 -10.30 -25.23 11.95
C GLY A 349 -11.47 -25.75 11.10
N ALA A 350 -11.63 -25.17 9.90
CA ALA A 350 -12.67 -25.54 8.94
C ALA A 350 -12.20 -26.66 8.00
N ASP A 351 -13.14 -27.35 7.34
CA ASP A 351 -12.80 -28.44 6.41
C ASP A 351 -12.24 -27.88 5.09
N VAL A 352 -11.10 -28.40 4.66
CA VAL A 352 -10.38 -27.92 3.46
C VAL A 352 -11.22 -28.13 2.20
N THR A 353 -11.48 -27.04 1.46
CA THR A 353 -12.34 -27.09 0.26
C THR A 353 -11.59 -26.93 -1.07
N VAL A 354 -10.33 -26.45 -1.04
CA VAL A 354 -9.57 -26.14 -2.25
C VAL A 354 -8.85 -27.36 -2.80
N ASP A 355 -9.16 -27.74 -4.05
CA ASP A 355 -8.62 -28.94 -4.73
C ASP A 355 -7.10 -29.06 -4.67
N ARG A 356 -6.36 -27.96 -4.95
CA ARG A 356 -4.88 -27.98 -4.88
C ARG A 356 -4.36 -28.24 -3.47
N VAL A 357 -5.05 -27.72 -2.45
CA VAL A 357 -4.69 -27.95 -1.04
C VAL A 357 -4.96 -29.41 -0.68
N GLN A 358 -6.12 -29.96 -1.08
CA GLN A 358 -6.46 -31.36 -0.85
C GLN A 358 -5.47 -32.32 -1.55
N ALA A 359 -5.13 -32.04 -2.81
CA ALA A 359 -4.17 -32.82 -3.58
C ALA A 359 -2.77 -32.82 -2.94
N LEU A 360 -2.27 -31.66 -2.47
CA LEU A 360 -1.00 -31.60 -1.75
C LEU A 360 -1.05 -32.39 -0.43
N LEU A 361 -2.13 -32.26 0.35
CA LEU A 361 -2.34 -33.02 1.58
C LEU A 361 -2.41 -34.53 1.34
N ALA A 362 -2.98 -34.97 0.22
CA ALA A 362 -3.06 -36.38 -0.16
C ALA A 362 -1.69 -36.96 -0.56
N ALA A 363 -0.79 -36.16 -1.11
CA ALA A 363 0.57 -36.57 -1.48
C ALA A 363 1.53 -36.61 -0.29
N ILE A 364 1.33 -35.76 0.73
CA ILE A 364 2.19 -35.64 1.92
C ILE A 364 2.57 -36.97 2.60
N PRO A 365 1.68 -37.97 2.73
CA PRO A 365 2.02 -39.26 3.33
C PRO A 365 3.14 -40.03 2.61
N GLU A 366 3.39 -39.75 1.33
CA GLU A 366 4.40 -40.41 0.51
C GLU A 366 5.80 -39.77 0.62
N PHE A 367 5.89 -38.58 1.24
CA PHE A 367 7.15 -37.85 1.40
C PHE A 367 7.95 -38.43 2.59
N ASP A 368 9.16 -38.91 2.30
CA ASP A 368 10.03 -39.57 3.29
C ASP A 368 10.53 -38.56 4.34
N THR A 369 10.66 -37.30 3.94
CA THR A 369 11.15 -36.20 4.76
C THR A 369 10.10 -35.61 5.72
N VAL A 370 8.83 -36.04 5.65
CA VAL A 370 7.74 -35.52 6.49
C VAL A 370 7.31 -36.54 7.54
N THR A 371 7.63 -36.23 8.80
CA THR A 371 7.27 -37.04 9.98
C THR A 371 5.76 -37.13 10.18
N VAL A 372 5.27 -38.19 10.85
CA VAL A 372 3.84 -38.35 11.17
C VAL A 372 3.26 -37.15 11.93
N SER A 373 4.02 -36.60 12.88
CA SER A 373 3.65 -35.38 13.59
C SER A 373 3.56 -34.16 12.65
N GLY A 374 4.49 -34.04 11.71
CA GLY A 374 4.49 -33.01 10.67
C GLY A 374 3.25 -33.09 9.76
N ARG A 375 2.83 -34.30 9.37
CA ARG A 375 1.58 -34.52 8.60
C ARG A 375 0.37 -33.99 9.36
N GLY A 376 0.25 -34.36 10.65
CA GLY A 376 -0.85 -33.88 11.49
C GLY A 376 -0.84 -32.36 11.67
N TRP A 377 0.34 -31.75 11.76
CA TRP A 377 0.50 -30.30 11.84
C TRP A 377 0.09 -29.60 10.53
N LEU A 378 0.51 -30.11 9.38
CA LEU A 378 0.13 -29.60 8.05
C LEU A 378 -1.39 -29.68 7.81
N THR A 379 -2.01 -30.82 8.14
CA THR A 379 -3.46 -30.97 8.02
C THR A 379 -4.20 -29.97 8.90
N ARG A 380 -3.75 -29.75 10.15
CA ARG A 380 -4.34 -28.72 11.01
C ARG A 380 -4.16 -27.34 10.41
N ALA A 381 -2.97 -26.98 9.97
CA ALA A 381 -2.69 -25.68 9.38
C ALA A 381 -3.58 -25.36 8.17
N ALA A 382 -3.78 -26.33 7.26
CA ALA A 382 -4.68 -26.15 6.12
C ALA A 382 -6.14 -25.88 6.55
N ARG A 383 -6.60 -26.49 7.65
CA ARG A 383 -7.93 -26.21 8.23
C ARG A 383 -8.04 -24.81 8.82
N PHE A 384 -6.96 -24.31 9.43
CA PHE A 384 -6.88 -22.92 9.90
C PHE A 384 -6.77 -21.91 8.76
N ASP A 385 -6.15 -22.28 7.63
CA ASP A 385 -6.18 -21.46 6.42
C ASP A 385 -7.61 -21.32 5.88
N GLU A 386 -8.36 -22.42 5.84
CA GLU A 386 -9.76 -22.40 5.43
C GLU A 386 -10.62 -21.54 6.38
N GLU A 387 -10.43 -21.70 7.69
CA GLU A 387 -11.13 -20.89 8.68
C GLU A 387 -10.80 -19.39 8.53
N ALA A 388 -9.52 -19.04 8.39
CA ALA A 388 -9.10 -17.65 8.18
C ALA A 388 -9.65 -17.08 6.86
N TRP A 389 -9.81 -17.89 5.82
CA TRP A 389 -10.47 -17.46 4.60
C TRP A 389 -11.95 -17.17 4.83
N HIS A 390 -12.68 -18.12 5.43
CA HIS A 390 -14.11 -17.95 5.72
C HIS A 390 -14.40 -16.81 6.69
N ASN A 391 -13.49 -16.55 7.63
CA ASN A 391 -13.69 -15.54 8.68
C ASN A 391 -13.04 -14.20 8.36
N GLU A 392 -12.22 -14.09 7.33
CA GLU A 392 -11.53 -12.85 7.01
C GLU A 392 -11.28 -12.70 5.52
N PHE A 393 -10.33 -13.47 4.96
CA PHE A 393 -9.72 -13.11 3.68
C PHE A 393 -10.63 -13.29 2.47
N GLY A 394 -11.57 -14.23 2.54
CA GLY A 394 -12.55 -14.48 1.49
C GLY A 394 -13.71 -13.50 1.48
N ASN A 395 -13.83 -12.62 2.48
CA ASN A 395 -14.97 -11.73 2.63
C ASN A 395 -14.61 -10.28 2.29
N ALA A 396 -15.39 -9.68 1.40
CA ALA A 396 -15.47 -8.23 1.27
C ALA A 396 -16.45 -7.71 2.32
N ARG A 397 -16.00 -6.85 3.24
CA ARG A 397 -16.81 -6.37 4.36
C ARG A 397 -17.04 -4.87 4.28
N ASP A 398 -18.30 -4.44 4.33
CA ASP A 398 -18.57 -3.05 4.68
C ASP A 398 -18.37 -2.86 6.18
N VAL A 399 -17.23 -2.28 6.52
CA VAL A 399 -16.76 -2.14 7.90
C VAL A 399 -17.43 -0.98 8.64
N SER A 400 -18.11 -0.08 7.93
CA SER A 400 -18.68 1.13 8.51
C SER A 400 -20.20 1.18 8.46
N ASN A 401 -20.80 0.53 7.46
CA ASN A 401 -22.24 0.43 7.20
C ASN A 401 -22.99 1.76 7.40
N VAL A 402 -22.46 2.85 6.83
CA VAL A 402 -23.00 4.21 7.02
C VAL A 402 -24.22 4.52 6.12
N GLY A 403 -24.65 3.58 5.28
CA GLY A 403 -25.85 3.66 4.43
C GLY A 403 -25.69 4.54 3.19
N VAL A 404 -25.21 5.78 3.35
CA VAL A 404 -25.01 6.75 2.26
C VAL A 404 -23.73 6.51 1.44
N GLU A 405 -22.87 5.62 1.92
CA GLU A 405 -21.58 5.30 1.35
C GLU A 405 -21.25 3.85 1.69
N ARG A 406 -20.89 3.05 0.68
CA ARG A 406 -20.43 1.67 0.85
C ARG A 406 -18.93 1.67 1.03
N ASN A 407 -18.44 1.15 2.14
CA ASN A 407 -17.03 1.19 2.53
C ASN A 407 -16.48 -0.20 2.74
N VAL A 408 -16.05 -0.81 1.65
CA VAL A 408 -15.70 -2.21 1.61
C VAL A 408 -14.20 -2.39 1.78
N PHE A 409 -13.82 -3.10 2.82
CA PHE A 409 -12.48 -3.64 2.98
C PHE A 409 -12.42 -5.06 2.43
N ARG A 410 -11.43 -5.33 1.57
CA ARG A 410 -11.23 -6.64 0.94
C ARG A 410 -9.76 -6.99 0.82
N TYR A 411 -9.49 -8.25 0.55
CA TYR A 411 -8.17 -8.74 0.17
C TYR A 411 -8.19 -9.09 -1.32
N ARG A 412 -7.07 -8.85 -2.00
CA ARG A 412 -6.82 -9.27 -3.38
C ARG A 412 -5.62 -10.21 -3.38
N ARG A 413 -5.60 -11.17 -4.30
CA ARG A 413 -4.40 -11.99 -4.50
C ARG A 413 -3.23 -11.09 -4.91
N PHE A 414 -2.02 -11.48 -4.51
CA PHE A 414 -0.83 -10.89 -5.09
C PHE A 414 -0.79 -11.27 -6.59
N PRO A 415 -0.66 -10.30 -7.52
CA PRO A 415 -0.92 -10.51 -8.95
C PRO A 415 0.25 -11.22 -9.62
N GLU A 416 1.46 -10.92 -9.16
CA GLU A 416 2.68 -11.62 -9.51
C GLU A 416 2.80 -12.91 -8.69
N SER A 417 3.55 -13.87 -9.20
CA SER A 417 3.83 -15.08 -8.44
C SER A 417 4.82 -14.76 -7.32
N VAL A 418 4.35 -14.83 -6.06
CA VAL A 418 5.22 -14.73 -4.88
C VAL A 418 6.32 -15.79 -4.98
N ILE A 419 7.56 -15.37 -4.76
CA ILE A 419 8.70 -16.28 -4.72
C ILE A 419 8.73 -16.96 -3.36
N VAL A 420 8.69 -18.29 -3.32
CA VAL A 420 8.90 -19.07 -2.10
C VAL A 420 10.30 -19.68 -2.18
N ARG A 421 11.19 -19.27 -1.28
CA ARG A 421 12.56 -19.80 -1.19
C ARG A 421 12.64 -20.85 -0.09
N PHE A 422 13.01 -22.07 -0.46
CA PHE A 422 13.39 -23.14 0.46
C PHE A 422 14.91 -23.20 0.60
N SER A 423 15.42 -22.69 1.71
CA SER A 423 16.86 -22.55 1.95
C SER A 423 17.52 -23.78 2.58
N ASP A 424 18.84 -23.81 2.57
CA ASP A 424 19.63 -24.81 3.29
C ASP A 424 19.26 -24.87 4.78
N GLY A 425 19.00 -26.08 5.28
CA GLY A 425 18.61 -26.31 6.69
C GLY A 425 17.19 -25.89 7.06
N ALA A 426 16.36 -25.46 6.11
CA ALA A 426 14.93 -25.29 6.32
C ALA A 426 14.24 -26.63 6.64
N GLU A 427 13.03 -26.64 7.18
CA GLU A 427 12.28 -27.89 7.38
C GLU A 427 11.28 -28.12 6.22
N PRO A 428 11.22 -29.31 5.58
CA PRO A 428 10.28 -29.56 4.48
C PRO A 428 8.83 -29.38 4.91
N THR A 429 8.55 -29.64 6.19
CA THR A 429 7.22 -29.42 6.80
C THR A 429 6.85 -27.92 6.79
N GLU A 430 7.77 -27.01 7.13
CA GLU A 430 7.51 -25.57 7.08
C GLU A 430 7.32 -25.06 5.64
N PHE A 431 8.11 -25.61 4.72
CA PHE A 431 7.99 -25.29 3.30
C PHE A 431 6.62 -25.69 2.73
N LEU A 432 6.18 -26.92 2.99
CA LEU A 432 4.86 -27.39 2.56
C LEU A 432 3.74 -26.58 3.20
N ARG A 433 3.89 -26.14 4.44
CA ARG A 433 2.95 -25.25 5.13
C ARG A 433 2.75 -23.93 4.39
N VAL A 434 3.84 -23.31 3.94
CA VAL A 434 3.79 -22.07 3.16
C VAL A 434 3.07 -22.28 1.84
N LEU A 435 3.30 -23.41 1.17
CA LEU A 435 2.63 -23.74 -0.09
C LEU A 435 1.12 -23.98 0.09
N LEU A 436 0.71 -24.61 1.19
CA LEU A 436 -0.72 -24.75 1.52
C LEU A 436 -1.40 -23.38 1.68
N ALA A 437 -0.76 -22.43 2.37
CA ALA A 437 -1.26 -21.05 2.47
C ALA A 437 -1.33 -20.35 1.10
N ALA A 438 -0.29 -20.50 0.27
CA ALA A 438 -0.25 -19.92 -1.07
C ALA A 438 -1.41 -20.44 -1.94
N PHE A 439 -1.62 -21.77 -1.96
CA PHE A 439 -2.72 -22.38 -2.70
C PHE A 439 -4.08 -21.97 -2.15
N ARG A 440 -4.24 -21.89 -0.83
CA ARG A 440 -5.50 -21.42 -0.25
C ARG A 440 -5.79 -19.97 -0.62
N ALA A 441 -4.76 -19.13 -0.68
CA ALA A 441 -4.86 -17.75 -1.10
C ALA A 441 -5.07 -17.59 -2.63
N GLY A 442 -5.16 -18.69 -3.40
CA GLY A 442 -5.34 -18.68 -4.85
C GLY A 442 -4.08 -18.29 -5.64
N ASN A 443 -2.91 -18.41 -5.03
CA ASN A 443 -1.63 -18.09 -5.67
C ASN A 443 -0.94 -19.36 -6.20
N THR A 444 -0.18 -19.20 -7.28
CA THR A 444 0.76 -20.23 -7.77
C THR A 444 2.17 -19.67 -7.61
N PRO A 445 2.89 -20.00 -6.51
CA PRO A 445 4.18 -19.40 -6.24
C PRO A 445 5.25 -19.87 -7.22
N LEU A 446 6.28 -19.04 -7.40
CA LEU A 446 7.55 -19.48 -8.00
C LEU A 446 8.40 -20.08 -6.88
N VAL A 447 8.83 -21.33 -7.02
CA VAL A 447 9.66 -21.97 -6.00
C VAL A 447 11.11 -21.94 -6.44
N SER A 448 11.97 -21.40 -5.58
CA SER A 448 13.41 -21.66 -5.61
C SER A 448 13.74 -22.55 -4.42
N ALA A 449 14.42 -23.67 -4.63
CA ALA A 449 14.69 -24.64 -3.59
C ALA A 449 16.13 -25.12 -3.61
N SER A 450 16.69 -25.40 -2.44
CA SER A 450 17.96 -26.09 -2.34
C SER A 450 17.88 -27.54 -2.84
N ALA A 451 19.02 -28.08 -3.28
CA ALA A 451 19.16 -29.40 -3.91
C ALA A 451 18.79 -30.59 -3.02
N TRP A 452 18.63 -30.37 -1.72
CA TRP A 452 18.26 -31.44 -0.78
C TRP A 452 16.73 -31.63 -0.66
N LEU A 453 15.91 -30.80 -1.33
CA LEU A 453 14.47 -31.02 -1.40
C LEU A 453 14.16 -32.36 -2.08
N GLU A 454 13.32 -33.17 -1.43
CA GLU A 454 12.98 -34.51 -1.91
C GLU A 454 12.32 -34.50 -3.30
N ASN A 455 12.80 -35.36 -4.21
CA ASN A 455 12.28 -35.46 -5.58
C ASN A 455 10.77 -35.73 -5.67
N LYS A 456 10.20 -36.46 -4.70
CA LYS A 456 8.75 -36.70 -4.65
C LYS A 456 7.98 -35.40 -4.45
N ILE A 457 8.48 -34.49 -3.60
CA ILE A 457 7.89 -33.17 -3.39
C ILE A 457 7.96 -32.37 -4.70
N VAL A 458 9.12 -32.30 -5.33
CA VAL A 458 9.31 -31.57 -6.61
C VAL A 458 8.33 -32.06 -7.68
N ARG A 459 8.18 -33.39 -7.82
CA ARG A 459 7.23 -33.99 -8.76
C ARG A 459 5.78 -33.63 -8.44
N SER A 460 5.35 -33.78 -7.20
CA SER A 460 3.98 -33.43 -6.79
C SER A 460 3.67 -31.94 -7.00
N LEU A 461 4.65 -31.06 -6.78
CA LEU A 461 4.51 -29.64 -7.09
C LEU A 461 4.37 -29.37 -8.60
N GLY A 462 5.13 -30.08 -9.43
CA GLY A 462 4.98 -30.03 -10.90
C GLY A 462 3.59 -30.46 -11.37
N GLU A 463 3.03 -31.52 -10.78
CA GLU A 463 1.65 -32.00 -11.05
C GLU A 463 0.59 -30.97 -10.62
N LEU A 464 0.88 -30.12 -9.63
CA LEU A 464 0.05 -29.00 -9.19
C LEU A 464 0.30 -27.69 -9.97
N GLY A 465 1.16 -27.71 -10.98
CA GLY A 465 1.49 -26.57 -11.83
C GLY A 465 2.46 -25.56 -11.19
N VAL A 466 3.21 -25.96 -10.17
CA VAL A 466 4.27 -25.14 -9.55
C VAL A 466 5.61 -25.45 -10.19
N SER A 467 6.26 -24.41 -10.71
CA SER A 467 7.64 -24.50 -11.19
C SER A 467 8.61 -24.45 -10.01
N VAL A 468 9.54 -25.40 -9.97
CA VAL A 468 10.58 -25.50 -8.94
C VAL A 468 11.95 -25.38 -9.60
N GLU A 469 12.67 -24.31 -9.28
CA GLU A 469 14.06 -24.10 -9.68
C GLU A 469 14.98 -24.60 -8.55
N ILE A 470 15.78 -25.63 -8.82
CA ILE A 470 16.78 -26.14 -7.87
C ILE A 470 18.05 -25.30 -7.98
N GLN A 471 18.42 -24.63 -6.89
CA GLN A 471 19.56 -23.71 -6.83
C GLN A 471 20.22 -23.76 -5.45
N THR A 472 21.55 -23.79 -5.44
CA THR A 472 22.36 -23.55 -4.23
C THR A 472 22.10 -22.13 -3.68
N GLU A 473 22.45 -21.89 -2.41
CA GLU A 473 22.35 -20.55 -1.82
C GLU A 473 23.17 -19.50 -2.59
N HIS A 474 24.32 -19.90 -3.13
CA HIS A 474 25.17 -19.01 -3.92
C HIS A 474 24.53 -18.65 -5.27
N GLU A 475 24.05 -19.64 -6.02
CA GLU A 475 23.35 -19.41 -7.31
C GLU A 475 22.10 -18.56 -7.12
N TRP A 476 21.34 -18.79 -6.03
CA TRP A 476 20.18 -17.99 -5.68
C TRP A 476 20.54 -16.52 -5.44
N GLN A 477 21.59 -16.25 -4.67
CA GLN A 477 22.04 -14.87 -4.42
C GLN A 477 22.55 -14.19 -5.69
N GLU A 478 23.29 -14.91 -6.54
CA GLU A 478 23.72 -14.38 -7.84
C GLU A 478 22.53 -14.13 -8.79
N ALA A 479 21.50 -14.99 -8.76
CA ALA A 479 20.29 -14.78 -9.54
C ALA A 479 19.54 -13.54 -9.08
N LEU A 480 19.41 -13.33 -7.78
CA LEU A 480 18.79 -12.12 -7.20
C LEU A 480 19.51 -10.84 -7.66
N GLY A 481 20.84 -10.84 -7.66
CA GLY A 481 21.62 -9.68 -8.11
C GLY A 481 21.54 -9.40 -9.62
N ARG A 482 21.18 -10.40 -10.43
CA ARG A 482 21.06 -10.26 -11.90
C ARG A 482 19.64 -9.97 -12.40
N ARG A 483 18.62 -10.22 -11.56
CA ARG A 483 17.18 -10.13 -11.91
C ARG A 483 16.54 -8.83 -11.40
N GLU A 484 17.20 -7.69 -11.60
CA GLU A 484 16.79 -6.42 -10.99
C GLU A 484 15.40 -5.95 -11.46
N GLU A 485 15.07 -6.08 -12.74
CA GLU A 485 13.74 -5.70 -13.23
C GLU A 485 12.64 -6.67 -12.76
N GLU A 486 12.93 -7.97 -12.75
CA GLU A 486 11.96 -9.02 -12.36
C GLU A 486 11.61 -8.99 -10.86
N LEU A 487 12.46 -8.40 -10.02
CA LEU A 487 12.25 -8.27 -8.58
C LEU A 487 11.52 -6.99 -8.17
N SER A 488 11.26 -6.08 -9.11
CA SER A 488 10.57 -4.83 -8.84
C SER A 488 9.16 -5.10 -8.32
N GLY A 489 8.85 -4.61 -7.10
CA GLY A 489 7.55 -4.80 -6.48
C GLY A 489 7.25 -6.21 -5.95
N GLN A 490 8.21 -7.15 -6.04
CA GLN A 490 8.00 -8.55 -5.71
C GLN A 490 7.94 -8.87 -4.21
N ARG A 491 7.49 -10.08 -3.91
CA ARG A 491 7.52 -10.66 -2.55
C ARG A 491 8.30 -11.96 -2.52
N ILE A 492 9.16 -12.10 -1.50
CA ILE A 492 9.83 -13.35 -1.18
C ILE A 492 9.31 -13.86 0.16
N ARG A 493 8.72 -15.06 0.17
CA ARG A 493 8.47 -15.83 1.38
C ARG A 493 9.65 -16.79 1.58
N LEU A 494 10.53 -16.43 2.50
CA LEU A 494 11.75 -17.18 2.80
C LEU A 494 11.45 -18.23 3.89
N VAL A 495 11.79 -19.49 3.63
CA VAL A 495 11.71 -20.60 4.59
C VAL A 495 13.12 -21.07 4.91
N GLY A 496 13.53 -20.91 6.17
CA GLY A 496 14.93 -21.05 6.58
C GLY A 496 15.82 -19.89 6.09
N GLY A 497 17.14 -20.08 6.04
CA GLY A 497 18.06 -19.09 5.48
C GLY A 497 18.16 -17.75 6.23
N SER A 498 18.77 -16.76 5.58
CA SER A 498 19.04 -15.44 6.18
C SER A 498 18.44 -14.30 5.35
N PRO A 499 17.52 -13.49 5.91
CA PRO A 499 17.00 -12.28 5.25
C PRO A 499 18.11 -11.29 4.91
N ALA A 500 19.13 -11.21 5.77
CA ALA A 500 20.27 -10.32 5.57
C ALA A 500 21.01 -10.66 4.27
N ALA A 501 21.18 -11.95 3.96
CA ALA A 501 21.83 -12.39 2.72
C ALA A 501 21.05 -11.93 1.47
N ILE A 502 19.72 -12.04 1.50
CA ILE A 502 18.85 -11.54 0.41
C ILE A 502 19.01 -10.03 0.28
N THR A 503 18.88 -9.28 1.38
CA THR A 503 18.99 -7.82 1.34
C THR A 503 20.37 -7.35 0.88
N MET A 504 21.44 -8.07 1.19
CA MET A 504 22.77 -7.76 0.67
C MET A 504 22.86 -8.01 -0.84
N ALA A 505 22.35 -9.15 -1.32
CA ALA A 505 22.38 -9.52 -2.73
C ALA A 505 21.55 -8.55 -3.61
N THR A 506 20.51 -7.93 -3.04
CA THR A 506 19.62 -6.99 -3.75
C THR A 506 19.88 -5.52 -3.41
N GLY A 507 21.00 -5.19 -2.78
CA GLY A 507 21.35 -3.81 -2.40
C GLY A 507 20.35 -3.13 -1.45
N GLY A 508 19.55 -3.91 -0.71
CA GLY A 508 18.55 -3.40 0.22
C GLY A 508 17.35 -2.73 -0.43
N ARG A 509 17.06 -2.95 -1.72
CA ARG A 509 15.97 -2.28 -2.44
C ARG A 509 14.63 -2.25 -1.67
N PRO A 510 13.94 -1.08 -1.54
CA PRO A 510 12.71 -0.99 -0.74
C PRO A 510 11.47 -1.64 -1.36
N ASP A 511 11.42 -1.79 -2.67
CA ASP A 511 10.31 -2.38 -3.41
C ASP A 511 10.28 -3.92 -3.38
N LEU A 512 11.27 -4.57 -2.77
CA LEU A 512 11.28 -6.01 -2.51
C LEU A 512 10.88 -6.29 -1.06
N SER A 513 9.79 -7.04 -0.88
CA SER A 513 9.29 -7.40 0.46
C SER A 513 9.69 -8.83 0.85
N ILE A 514 10.47 -8.95 1.92
CA ILE A 514 10.97 -10.24 2.41
C ILE A 514 10.17 -10.66 3.66
N TRP A 515 9.48 -11.79 3.56
CA TRP A 515 8.74 -12.43 4.63
C TRP A 515 9.51 -13.65 5.12
N ALA A 516 10.18 -13.51 6.26
CA ALA A 516 11.10 -14.53 6.78
C ALA A 516 10.78 -15.00 8.19
N GLY A 517 9.56 -14.76 8.67
CA GLY A 517 9.10 -15.35 9.92
C GLY A 517 9.06 -16.88 9.83
N PRO A 518 9.15 -17.61 10.96
CA PRO A 518 8.90 -19.04 10.97
C PRO A 518 7.51 -19.34 10.41
N ALA A 519 7.33 -20.52 9.82
CA ALA A 519 6.00 -20.93 9.34
C ALA A 519 5.09 -21.21 10.55
N VAL A 520 3.86 -20.70 10.52
CA VAL A 520 2.92 -20.83 11.65
C VAL A 520 1.62 -21.49 11.25
N THR A 521 1.00 -22.23 12.16
CA THR A 521 -0.29 -22.89 11.92
C THR A 521 -1.40 -21.88 11.65
N ALA A 522 -1.33 -20.70 12.27
CA ALA A 522 -2.32 -19.63 12.10
C ALA A 522 -2.38 -19.10 10.66
N GLY A 523 -3.41 -19.50 9.90
CA GLY A 523 -3.64 -19.02 8.53
C GLY A 523 -3.84 -17.51 8.43
N ARG A 524 -4.25 -16.86 9.53
CA ARG A 524 -4.39 -15.39 9.61
C ARG A 524 -3.08 -14.62 9.46
N ILE A 525 -1.95 -15.30 9.68
CA ILE A 525 -0.60 -14.78 9.51
C ILE A 525 0.02 -15.33 8.22
N GLU A 526 -0.03 -16.65 8.01
CA GLU A 526 0.71 -17.30 6.94
C GLU A 526 0.19 -16.97 5.52
N MET A 527 -1.08 -16.54 5.38
CA MET A 527 -1.61 -16.12 4.08
C MET A 527 -1.29 -14.66 3.70
N LEU A 528 -0.84 -13.81 4.64
CA LEU A 528 -0.58 -12.39 4.37
C LEU A 528 0.45 -12.11 3.26
N PRO A 529 1.55 -12.87 3.11
CA PRO A 529 2.49 -12.69 2.00
C PRO A 529 1.82 -12.81 0.62
N PHE A 530 0.72 -13.56 0.52
CA PHE A 530 0.04 -13.89 -0.73
C PHE A 530 -1.19 -13.00 -1.02
N LEU A 531 -1.45 -12.03 -0.14
CA LEU A 531 -2.62 -11.15 -0.20
C LEU A 531 -2.23 -9.67 -0.13
N ARG A 532 -3.01 -8.82 -0.77
CA ARG A 532 -2.92 -7.36 -0.70
C ARG A 532 -4.24 -6.80 -0.21
N GLU A 533 -4.18 -5.92 0.77
CA GLU A 533 -5.38 -5.24 1.25
C GLU A 533 -5.85 -4.18 0.26
N GLN A 534 -7.16 -3.98 0.16
CA GLN A 534 -7.77 -2.93 -0.63
C GLN A 534 -8.99 -2.35 0.08
N ALA A 535 -9.08 -1.02 0.11
CA ALA A 535 -10.27 -0.31 0.55
C ALA A 535 -10.99 0.23 -0.68
N VAL A 536 -12.29 -0.03 -0.78
CA VAL A 536 -13.17 0.43 -1.85
C VAL A 536 -14.27 1.25 -1.22
N SER A 537 -14.43 2.49 -1.67
CA SER A 537 -15.45 3.39 -1.16
C SER A 537 -16.30 3.95 -2.29
N ILE A 538 -17.61 3.71 -2.21
CA ILE A 538 -18.55 4.04 -3.28
C ILE A 538 -19.69 4.86 -2.68
N THR A 539 -19.97 6.03 -3.28
CA THR A 539 -21.17 6.80 -2.93
C THR A 539 -22.42 5.96 -3.21
N ALA A 540 -23.27 5.78 -2.21
CA ALA A 540 -24.47 4.93 -2.26
C ALA A 540 -25.77 5.75 -2.24
N HIS A 541 -25.70 6.98 -2.73
CA HIS A 541 -26.85 7.87 -2.87
C HIS A 541 -26.76 8.68 -4.16
N ARG A 542 -27.91 9.15 -4.64
CA ARG A 542 -28.02 10.18 -5.66
C ARG A 542 -28.70 11.40 -5.04
N PHE A 543 -27.91 12.44 -4.80
CA PHE A 543 -28.36 13.68 -4.14
C PHE A 543 -29.12 13.45 -2.82
N GLY A 544 -28.62 12.53 -1.98
CA GLY A 544 -29.20 12.21 -0.68
C GLY A 544 -30.24 11.08 -0.69
N THR A 545 -30.80 10.73 -1.85
CA THR A 545 -31.67 9.55 -1.99
C THR A 545 -30.81 8.29 -2.09
N PRO A 546 -31.00 7.26 -1.25
CA PRO A 546 -30.28 5.99 -1.36
C PRO A 546 -30.32 5.44 -2.78
N HIS A 547 -29.20 4.88 -3.24
CA HIS A 547 -29.01 4.48 -4.62
C HIS A 547 -28.30 3.13 -4.71
N HIS A 548 -28.91 2.19 -5.43
CA HIS A 548 -28.53 0.77 -5.47
C HIS A 548 -27.64 0.39 -6.65
N LEU A 549 -27.01 1.37 -7.33
CA LEU A 549 -26.22 1.17 -8.57
C LEU A 549 -25.20 0.03 -8.47
N THR A 550 -24.63 -0.14 -7.28
CA THR A 550 -23.47 -1.00 -7.09
C THR A 550 -23.78 -2.24 -6.25
N ASP A 551 -25.03 -2.43 -5.84
CA ASP A 551 -25.42 -3.50 -4.91
C ASP A 551 -25.09 -4.88 -5.47
N ASP A 552 -25.24 -5.06 -6.79
CA ASP A 552 -24.95 -6.31 -7.50
C ASP A 552 -23.45 -6.50 -7.84
N ILE A 553 -22.61 -5.48 -7.65
CA ILE A 553 -21.16 -5.58 -7.90
C ILE A 553 -20.54 -6.50 -6.87
N LYS A 554 -19.93 -7.59 -7.34
CA LYS A 554 -19.27 -8.57 -6.47
C LYS A 554 -17.89 -8.06 -6.09
N LEU A 555 -17.79 -7.46 -4.90
CA LEU A 555 -16.53 -6.89 -4.41
C LEU A 555 -15.56 -7.92 -3.83
N GLY A 556 -15.94 -9.20 -3.71
CA GLY A 556 -15.08 -10.29 -3.21
C GLY A 556 -13.98 -10.72 -4.18
N LEU A 557 -13.15 -11.67 -3.75
CA LEU A 557 -12.20 -12.37 -4.62
C LEU A 557 -12.95 -13.34 -5.53
N LEU A 558 -13.30 -12.88 -6.73
CA LEU A 558 -13.71 -13.76 -7.83
C LEU A 558 -12.80 -13.46 -9.03
N ARG A 559 -11.82 -14.37 -9.22
CA ARG A 559 -10.88 -14.59 -10.35
C ARG A 559 -9.39 -14.43 -10.06
#